data_AF-A0A2M9EZB4-F1
#
_entry.id   AF-A0A2M9EZB4-F1
#
_cell.length_a   1.000
_cell.length_b   1.000
_cell.length_c   1.000
_cell.angle_alpha   90.00
_cell.angle_beta   90.00
_cell.angle_gamma   90.00
#
_symmetry.space_group_name_H-M   'P 1'
#
loop_
_entity.id
_entity.type
_entity.pdbx_description
1 polymer ?
#
loop_
_entity_poly.entity_id
_entity_poly.type
_entity_poly.pdbx_seq_one_letter_code
_entity_poly.pdbx_strand_id
1 'polypeptide(L)'
;MKKVFRPFWSYRLQHTEDWLSRQSAEGWHLEDIHLLTRQFTLKQGQEQKKHYRITTIKKGADASSRLEQAGWSKAVSQKNWNVLEATEPTLYPVRDQLLFRNQIHFYITMTILFTYLLISIPFLMMDLLLSSGGMGSGGVGIQVGIFFGTLFLLVWMYTMYLENNELKKQEMQLEVTPGSSDQLKFKWRPLWFYDPLRTEHWLEEMAQQGFSLRRVHSLGFSFQKGTPHHRAYICDFNFRVRTSYYSVFKDFGWTLHHTSSLSFLNTTIWSMEYAEGEEKPTAGYEKSNRLKRLNKTYAMNFMWGIYFSVMMVYLFQMNFSQMPERNQGDPISGVLVGLLLFMTLLWIVTVIRIAISYFRYRKTILGGDS
;
A
#
# COMPACT_ATOMS: atom_id res chain seq x y z
N MET A 1 32.81 -2.51 24.76
CA MET A 1 31.44 -2.61 24.19
C MET A 1 31.08 -1.26 23.57
N LYS A 2 30.45 -1.26 22.40
CA LYS A 2 30.04 -0.06 21.66
C LYS A 2 28.52 -0.05 21.56
N LYS A 3 27.87 1.05 21.97
CA LYS A 3 26.41 1.22 21.88
C LYS A 3 26.10 2.21 20.77
N VAL A 4 25.25 1.83 19.82
CA VAL A 4 24.89 2.69 18.68
C VAL A 4 23.38 2.85 18.61
N PHE A 5 22.92 4.11 18.67
CA PHE A 5 21.51 4.45 18.49
C PHE A 5 21.18 4.53 16.99
N ARG A 6 20.20 3.76 16.54
CA ARG A 6 19.71 3.80 15.16
C ARG A 6 18.19 3.90 15.15
N PRO A 7 17.61 5.11 15.15
CA PRO A 7 16.17 5.24 15.12
C PRO A 7 15.63 4.71 13.79
N PHE A 8 14.41 4.17 13.80
CA PHE A 8 13.72 3.66 12.60
C PHE A 8 14.46 2.55 11.84
N TRP A 9 15.43 1.88 12.46
CA TRP A 9 16.18 0.76 11.87
C TRP A 9 15.26 -0.32 11.28
N SER A 10 14.06 -0.50 11.86
CA SER A 10 13.07 -1.46 11.39
C SER A 10 12.51 -1.15 10.01
N TYR A 11 12.50 0.12 9.59
CA TYR A 11 12.04 0.53 8.25
C TYR A 11 13.18 0.50 7.22
N ARG A 12 14.42 0.62 7.70
CA ARG A 12 15.65 0.61 6.90
C ARG A 12 16.42 -0.69 7.09
N LEU A 13 15.76 -1.81 6.80
CA LEU A 13 16.29 -3.14 7.12
C LEU A 13 17.61 -3.40 6.41
N GLN A 14 17.66 -3.21 5.10
CA GLN A 14 18.87 -3.44 4.30
C GLN A 14 20.04 -2.56 4.77
N HIS A 15 19.83 -1.26 4.93
CA HIS A 15 20.86 -0.36 5.49
C HIS A 15 21.29 -0.72 6.92
N THR A 16 20.42 -1.35 7.70
CA THR A 16 20.75 -1.83 9.05
C THR A 16 21.62 -3.08 8.97
N GLU A 17 21.29 -4.01 8.08
CA GLU A 17 22.02 -5.25 7.86
C GLU A 17 23.37 -5.03 7.19
N ASP A 18 23.44 -4.16 6.18
CA ASP A 18 24.69 -3.77 5.52
C ASP A 18 25.64 -3.09 6.50
N TRP A 19 25.08 -2.28 7.42
CA TRP A 19 25.86 -1.70 8.50
C TRP A 19 26.35 -2.73 9.50
N LEU A 20 25.51 -3.68 9.94
CA LEU A 20 25.94 -4.76 10.83
C LEU A 20 27.05 -5.60 10.17
N SER A 21 26.91 -5.87 8.87
CA SER A 21 27.88 -6.63 8.08
C SER A 21 29.22 -5.87 8.02
N ARG A 22 29.20 -4.55 7.76
CA ARG A 22 30.39 -3.70 7.85
C ARG A 22 31.01 -3.67 9.25
N GLN A 23 30.20 -3.56 10.30
CA GLN A 23 30.69 -3.59 11.68
C GLN A 23 31.39 -4.93 11.98
N SER A 24 30.85 -6.07 11.55
CA SER A 24 31.50 -7.37 11.76
C SER A 24 32.82 -7.52 11.00
N ALA A 25 32.91 -6.93 9.81
CA ALA A 25 34.14 -6.88 9.03
C ALA A 25 35.23 -6.03 9.72
N GLU A 26 34.83 -5.03 10.51
CA GLU A 26 35.71 -4.22 11.38
C GLU A 26 35.94 -4.88 12.76
N GLY A 27 35.50 -6.12 12.98
CA GLY A 27 35.65 -6.85 14.24
C GLY A 27 34.61 -6.49 15.32
N TRP A 28 33.57 -5.73 14.99
CA TRP A 28 32.46 -5.43 15.91
C TRP A 28 31.27 -6.37 15.66
N HIS A 29 31.06 -7.29 16.59
CA HIS A 29 29.97 -8.27 16.51
C HIS A 29 28.75 -7.82 17.30
N LEU A 30 27.57 -8.12 16.77
CA LEU A 30 26.30 -7.82 17.44
C LEU A 30 26.11 -8.72 18.67
N GLU A 31 25.92 -8.11 19.84
CA GLU A 31 25.69 -8.82 21.11
C GLU A 31 24.25 -8.67 21.59
N ASP A 32 23.65 -7.48 21.50
CA ASP A 32 22.26 -7.26 21.90
C ASP A 32 21.60 -6.13 21.10
N ILE A 33 20.26 -6.11 21.10
CA ILE A 33 19.43 -5.04 20.56
C ILE A 33 18.39 -4.66 21.60
N HIS A 34 18.39 -3.40 22.01
CA HIS A 34 17.33 -2.83 22.84
C HIS A 34 16.23 -2.25 21.94
N LEU A 35 15.13 -3.00 21.79
CA LEU A 35 14.04 -2.64 20.86
C LEU A 35 13.35 -1.32 21.18
N LEU A 36 13.24 -0.95 22.46
CA LEU A 36 12.55 0.28 22.90
C LEU A 36 13.43 1.52 22.67
N THR A 37 14.69 1.47 23.14
CA THR A 37 15.65 2.57 23.00
C THR A 37 16.28 2.61 21.61
N ARG A 38 16.02 1.63 20.73
CA ARG A 38 16.58 1.53 19.37
C ARG A 38 18.11 1.51 19.35
N GLN A 39 18.71 0.90 20.37
CA GLN A 39 20.16 0.81 20.52
C GLN A 39 20.65 -0.60 20.20
N PHE A 40 21.78 -0.66 19.51
CA PHE A 40 22.52 -1.89 19.19
C PHE A 40 23.77 -1.92 20.06
N THR A 41 23.99 -3.03 20.77
CA THR A 41 25.17 -3.26 21.59
C THR A 41 26.10 -4.18 20.82
N LEU A 42 27.31 -3.70 20.54
CA LEU A 42 28.35 -4.40 19.81
C LEU A 42 29.51 -4.74 20.74
N LYS A 43 30.06 -5.95 20.57
CA LYS A 43 31.25 -6.43 21.28
C LYS A 43 32.41 -6.57 20.29
N GLN A 44 33.59 -6.16 20.73
CA GLN A 44 34.79 -6.31 19.92
C GLN A 44 35.21 -7.79 19.90
N GLY A 45 35.55 -8.28 18.72
CA GLY A 45 36.01 -9.65 18.46
C GLY A 45 36.89 -9.68 17.20
N GLN A 46 37.05 -10.86 16.61
CA GLN A 46 37.86 -11.02 15.40
C GLN A 46 37.14 -10.49 14.16
N GLU A 47 37.88 -9.90 13.22
CA GLU A 47 37.33 -9.44 11.95
C GLU A 47 36.77 -10.63 11.15
N GLN A 48 35.47 -10.59 10.84
CA GLN A 48 34.81 -11.63 10.06
C GLN A 48 33.78 -11.00 9.13
N LYS A 49 33.81 -11.36 7.85
CA LYS A 49 32.77 -10.95 6.90
C LYS A 49 31.53 -11.79 7.14
N LYS A 50 30.61 -11.28 7.95
CA LYS A 50 29.29 -11.89 8.18
C LYS A 50 28.21 -11.13 7.43
N HIS A 51 27.25 -11.87 6.91
CA HIS A 51 25.98 -11.37 6.44
C HIS A 51 24.97 -11.40 7.57
N TYR A 52 24.27 -10.29 7.78
CA TYR A 52 23.21 -10.20 8.76
C TYR A 52 21.83 -10.18 8.12
N ARG A 53 20.86 -10.79 8.80
CA ARG A 53 19.46 -10.73 8.39
C ARG A 53 18.50 -10.62 9.55
N ILE A 54 17.68 -9.59 9.51
CA ILE A 54 16.65 -9.29 10.49
C ILE A 54 15.35 -9.95 10.04
N THR A 55 14.76 -10.74 10.94
CA THR A 55 13.50 -11.45 10.70
C THR A 55 12.59 -11.35 11.90
N THR A 56 11.30 -11.62 11.67
CA THR A 56 10.34 -11.88 12.74
C THR A 56 9.84 -13.30 12.60
N ILE A 57 10.38 -14.21 13.41
CA ILE A 57 9.96 -15.61 13.45
C ILE A 57 9.19 -15.79 14.75
N LYS A 58 7.92 -16.22 14.66
CA LYS A 58 7.16 -16.63 15.85
C LYS A 58 7.80 -17.90 16.44
N LYS A 59 7.87 -18.00 17.77
CA LYS A 59 8.38 -19.20 18.46
C LYS A 59 7.65 -20.46 17.94
N GLY A 60 8.42 -21.49 17.57
CA GLY A 60 7.89 -22.81 17.18
C GLY A 60 7.71 -23.08 15.68
N ALA A 61 8.22 -22.22 14.78
CA ALA A 61 8.18 -22.51 13.35
C ALA A 61 9.35 -23.40 12.91
N ASP A 62 9.06 -24.52 12.22
CA ASP A 62 10.00 -25.45 11.54
C ASP A 62 11.01 -24.80 10.57
N ALA A 63 10.96 -23.48 10.42
CA ALA A 63 11.87 -22.70 9.60
C ALA A 63 13.30 -22.59 10.19
N SER A 64 13.51 -22.85 11.48
CA SER A 64 14.87 -22.73 12.07
C SER A 64 15.83 -23.80 11.57
N SER A 65 15.38 -25.05 11.44
CA SER A 65 16.24 -26.17 11.02
C SER A 65 16.73 -26.03 9.57
N ARG A 66 15.86 -25.60 8.65
CA ARG A 66 16.25 -25.34 7.25
C ARG A 66 17.20 -24.15 7.11
N LEU A 67 17.04 -23.12 7.94
CA LEU A 67 17.92 -21.95 7.92
C LEU A 67 19.30 -22.26 8.50
N GLU A 68 19.35 -23.07 9.57
CA GLU A 68 20.60 -23.59 10.12
C GLU A 68 21.36 -24.44 9.11
N GLN A 69 20.67 -25.33 8.39
CA GLN A 69 21.24 -26.10 7.27
C GLN A 69 21.76 -25.21 6.13
N ALA A 70 21.14 -24.03 5.95
CA ALA A 70 21.56 -23.05 4.95
C ALA A 70 22.67 -22.09 5.42
N GLY A 71 23.26 -22.36 6.59
CA GLY A 71 24.39 -21.61 7.14
C GLY A 71 24.00 -20.40 8.02
N TRP A 72 22.72 -20.23 8.35
CA TRP A 72 22.27 -19.17 9.26
C TRP A 72 22.29 -19.62 10.71
N SER A 73 22.98 -18.86 11.55
CA SER A 73 22.90 -18.97 13.01
C SER A 73 22.20 -17.74 13.59
N LYS A 74 21.73 -17.85 14.83
CA LYS A 74 21.07 -16.75 15.53
C LYS A 74 22.10 -15.92 16.27
N ALA A 75 22.30 -14.66 15.85
CA ALA A 75 23.15 -13.70 16.55
C ALA A 75 22.46 -13.15 17.82
N VAL A 76 21.24 -12.63 17.65
CA VAL A 76 20.45 -12.02 18.74
C VAL A 76 18.98 -12.36 18.56
N SER A 77 18.27 -12.58 19.67
CA SER A 77 16.82 -12.79 19.68
C SER A 77 16.18 -12.06 20.84
N GLN A 78 15.35 -11.05 20.55
CA GLN A 78 14.59 -10.31 21.55
C GLN A 78 13.10 -10.26 21.16
N LYS A 79 12.23 -10.79 22.03
CA LYS A 79 10.79 -10.95 21.77
C LYS A 79 10.53 -11.70 20.45
N ASN A 80 9.90 -11.05 19.47
CA ASN A 80 9.58 -11.61 18.14
C ASN A 80 10.63 -11.25 17.08
N TRP A 81 11.72 -10.59 17.46
CA TRP A 81 12.78 -10.18 16.56
C TRP A 81 13.95 -11.13 16.67
N ASN A 82 14.45 -11.58 15.52
CA ASN A 82 15.66 -12.37 15.43
C ASN A 82 16.59 -11.68 14.43
N VAL A 83 17.85 -11.57 14.81
CA VAL A 83 18.94 -11.22 13.90
C VAL A 83 19.73 -12.49 13.68
N LEU A 84 19.76 -12.93 12.43
CA LEU A 84 20.49 -14.08 11.97
C LEU A 84 21.82 -13.61 11.37
N GLU A 85 22.85 -14.43 11.50
CA GLU A 85 24.16 -14.20 10.89
C GLU A 85 24.60 -15.44 10.10
N ALA A 86 25.31 -15.24 9.00
CA ALA A 86 25.87 -16.30 8.17
C ALA A 86 27.15 -15.79 7.48
N THR A 87 28.16 -16.65 7.30
CA THR A 87 29.36 -16.27 6.54
C THR A 87 29.13 -16.41 5.04
N GLU A 88 28.50 -17.51 4.62
CA GLU A 88 28.19 -17.80 3.21
C GLU A 88 26.79 -18.44 3.11
N PRO A 89 25.71 -17.65 3.09
CA PRO A 89 24.35 -18.18 3.09
C PRO A 89 23.98 -18.79 1.73
N THR A 90 23.43 -20.00 1.73
CA THR A 90 22.93 -20.67 0.51
C THR A 90 21.45 -20.38 0.23
N LEU A 91 20.68 -20.07 1.27
CA LEU A 91 19.26 -19.74 1.18
C LEU A 91 18.95 -18.54 2.08
N TYR A 92 18.18 -17.57 1.61
CA TYR A 92 17.80 -16.41 2.43
C TYR A 92 16.46 -16.63 3.16
N PRO A 93 16.34 -16.16 4.42
CA PRO A 93 15.08 -16.25 5.16
C PRO A 93 14.01 -15.30 4.61
N VAL A 94 12.77 -15.79 4.58
CA VAL A 94 11.57 -15.04 4.14
C VAL A 94 11.20 -13.97 5.17
N ARG A 95 10.91 -12.75 4.68
CA ARG A 95 10.61 -11.56 5.52
C ARG A 95 9.16 -11.08 5.49
N ASP A 96 8.23 -11.87 4.96
CA ASP A 96 6.83 -11.46 4.75
C ASP A 96 6.18 -10.80 5.96
N GLN A 97 6.40 -11.34 7.16
CA GLN A 97 5.79 -10.83 8.37
C GLN A 97 6.33 -9.44 8.75
N LEU A 98 7.63 -9.24 8.58
CA LEU A 98 8.31 -8.01 8.94
C LEU A 98 7.96 -6.88 7.95
N LEU A 99 8.02 -7.17 6.65
CA LEU A 99 7.63 -6.23 5.60
C LEU A 99 6.16 -5.82 5.74
N PHE A 100 5.27 -6.79 6.01
CA PHE A 100 3.85 -6.52 6.25
C PHE A 100 3.62 -5.65 7.49
N ARG A 101 4.34 -5.90 8.59
CA ARG A 101 4.24 -5.07 9.79
C ARG A 101 4.65 -3.62 9.51
N ASN A 102 5.78 -3.43 8.82
CA ASN A 102 6.25 -2.10 8.45
C ASN A 102 5.25 -1.37 7.54
N GLN A 103 4.62 -2.10 6.62
CA GLN A 103 3.54 -1.56 5.79
C GLN A 103 2.36 -1.08 6.63
N ILE A 104 1.86 -1.91 7.56
CA ILE A 104 0.76 -1.51 8.45
C ILE A 104 1.11 -0.23 9.23
N HIS A 105 2.31 -0.16 9.83
CA HIS A 105 2.69 1.03 10.58
C HIS A 105 2.76 2.27 9.70
N PHE A 106 3.41 2.17 8.53
CA PHE A 106 3.46 3.28 7.57
C PHE A 106 2.06 3.77 7.22
N TYR A 107 1.19 2.84 6.86
CA TYR A 107 -0.18 3.10 6.45
C TYR A 107 -1.01 3.77 7.56
N ILE A 108 -0.98 3.24 8.79
CA ILE A 108 -1.68 3.84 9.94
C ILE A 108 -1.14 5.25 10.19
N THR A 109 0.18 5.42 10.23
CA THR A 109 0.80 6.74 10.47
C THR A 109 0.45 7.72 9.35
N MET A 110 0.51 7.31 8.08
CA MET A 110 0.13 8.16 6.95
C MET A 110 -1.34 8.56 7.01
N THR A 111 -2.26 7.64 7.33
CA THR A 111 -3.68 8.00 7.53
C THR A 111 -3.82 9.05 8.61
N ILE A 112 -3.19 8.87 9.78
CA ILE A 112 -3.29 9.82 10.88
C ILE A 112 -2.76 11.20 10.48
N LEU A 113 -1.55 11.26 9.89
CA LEU A 113 -0.94 12.53 9.47
C LEU A 113 -1.76 13.20 8.35
N PHE A 114 -2.23 12.43 7.37
CA PHE A 114 -3.03 12.95 6.27
C PHE A 114 -4.40 13.45 6.74
N THR A 115 -5.10 12.69 7.58
CA THR A 115 -6.37 13.12 8.18
C THR A 115 -6.18 14.38 9.01
N TYR A 116 -5.10 14.47 9.80
CA TYR A 116 -4.76 15.69 10.54
C TYR A 116 -4.53 16.89 9.61
N LEU A 117 -3.78 16.72 8.52
CA LEU A 117 -3.55 17.77 7.53
C LEU A 117 -4.86 18.21 6.86
N LEU A 118 -5.73 17.27 6.49
CA LEU A 118 -7.04 17.58 5.91
C LEU A 118 -7.92 18.39 6.86
N ILE A 119 -7.93 18.05 8.14
CA ILE A 119 -8.73 18.75 9.15
C ILE A 119 -8.12 20.11 9.48
N SER A 120 -6.79 20.22 9.55
CA SER A 120 -6.10 21.46 9.94
C SER A 120 -6.17 22.58 8.89
N ILE A 121 -6.31 22.26 7.59
CA ILE A 121 -6.42 23.29 6.54
C ILE A 121 -7.60 24.25 6.78
N PRO A 122 -8.85 23.78 6.97
CA PRO A 122 -9.97 24.65 7.32
C PRO A 122 -9.72 25.51 8.57
N PHE A 123 -9.14 24.94 9.61
CA PHE A 123 -8.82 25.68 10.85
C PHE A 123 -7.78 26.78 10.61
N LEU A 124 -6.70 26.47 9.89
CA LEU A 124 -5.67 27.45 9.52
C LEU A 124 -6.26 28.59 8.67
N MET A 125 -7.13 28.26 7.71
CA MET A 125 -7.80 29.27 6.89
C MET A 125 -8.72 30.15 7.73
N MET A 126 -9.46 29.56 8.66
CA MET A 126 -10.34 30.29 9.59
C MET A 126 -9.54 31.22 10.49
N ASP A 127 -8.47 30.73 11.12
CA ASP A 127 -7.61 31.51 12.00
C ASP A 127 -6.92 32.65 11.25
N LEU A 128 -6.48 32.40 10.00
CA LEU A 128 -5.92 33.45 9.16
C LEU A 128 -6.95 34.57 8.87
N LEU A 129 -8.19 34.20 8.53
CA LEU A 129 -9.28 35.15 8.27
C LEU A 129 -9.71 35.94 9.51
N LEU A 130 -9.69 35.33 10.70
CA LEU A 130 -10.05 35.99 11.95
C LEU A 130 -8.90 36.85 12.50
N SER A 131 -7.64 36.45 12.26
CA SER A 131 -6.46 37.19 12.73
C SER A 131 -6.27 38.56 12.07
N SER A 132 -6.84 38.81 10.88
CA SER A 132 -6.88 40.15 10.29
C SER A 132 -7.69 41.17 11.12
N GLY A 133 -8.48 40.70 12.10
CA GLY A 133 -9.25 41.53 13.03
C GLY A 133 -8.51 41.96 14.31
N GLY A 134 -7.21 41.68 14.46
CA GLY A 134 -6.42 42.15 15.61
C GLY A 134 -6.26 41.16 16.77
N MET A 135 -6.60 39.88 16.59
CA MET A 135 -6.24 38.83 17.56
C MET A 135 -4.73 38.53 17.54
N GLY A 136 -4.15 38.29 18.71
CA GLY A 136 -2.70 38.11 18.91
C GLY A 136 -2.08 37.06 17.97
N SER A 137 -1.05 37.50 17.24
CA SER A 137 -0.34 36.74 16.19
C SER A 137 0.33 35.43 16.65
N GLY A 138 0.49 35.22 17.96
CA GLY A 138 1.18 34.05 18.52
C GLY A 138 0.49 32.71 18.25
N GLY A 139 -0.85 32.67 18.26
CA GLY A 139 -1.60 31.43 18.05
C GLY A 139 -1.46 30.89 16.62
N VAL A 140 -1.57 31.78 15.63
CA VAL A 140 -1.44 31.44 14.20
C VAL A 140 -0.05 30.89 13.90
N GLY A 141 1.01 31.51 14.45
CA GLY A 141 2.38 31.07 14.25
C GLY A 141 2.63 29.63 14.72
N ILE A 142 2.08 29.26 15.89
CA ILE A 142 2.20 27.89 16.42
C ILE A 142 1.49 26.89 15.50
N GLN A 143 0.27 27.18 15.06
CA GLN A 143 -0.48 26.27 14.19
C GLN A 143 0.19 26.08 12.83
N VAL A 144 0.69 27.18 12.23
CA VAL A 144 1.48 27.12 11.00
C VAL A 144 2.73 26.25 11.19
N GLY A 145 3.43 26.40 12.33
CA GLY A 145 4.57 25.56 12.68
C GLY A 145 4.21 24.08 12.79
N ILE A 146 3.10 23.73 13.45
CA ILE A 146 2.63 22.34 13.58
C ILE A 146 2.24 21.77 12.20
N PHE A 147 1.59 22.56 11.35
CA PHE A 147 1.22 22.16 10.00
C PHE A 147 2.45 21.79 9.17
N PHE A 148 3.45 22.66 9.10
CA PHE A 148 4.68 22.38 8.37
C PHE A 148 5.51 21.25 8.99
N GLY A 149 5.53 21.14 10.33
CA GLY A 149 6.13 19.99 11.01
C GLY A 149 5.47 18.68 10.62
N THR A 150 4.13 18.66 10.54
CA THR A 150 3.37 17.48 10.10
C THR A 150 3.62 17.16 8.63
N LEU A 151 3.68 18.17 7.76
CA LEU A 151 4.00 18.00 6.35
C LEU A 151 5.41 17.41 6.17
N PHE A 152 6.39 17.92 6.91
CA PHE A 152 7.75 17.38 6.92
C PHE A 152 7.77 15.91 7.36
N LEU A 153 7.07 15.57 8.45
CA LEU A 153 6.94 14.19 8.90
C LEU A 153 6.28 13.29 7.85
N LEU A 154 5.27 13.78 7.13
CA LEU A 154 4.60 13.04 6.06
C LEU A 154 5.56 12.74 4.89
N VAL A 155 6.30 13.75 4.42
CA VAL A 155 7.31 13.59 3.36
C VAL A 155 8.39 12.60 3.80
N TRP A 156 8.87 12.73 5.04
CA TRP A 156 9.88 11.85 5.59
C TRP A 156 9.39 10.40 5.77
N MET A 157 8.14 10.19 6.20
CA MET A 157 7.53 8.85 6.23
C MET A 157 7.39 8.28 4.82
N TYR A 158 7.07 9.11 3.83
CA TYR A 158 6.96 8.69 2.43
C TYR A 158 8.31 8.21 1.86
N THR A 159 9.43 8.85 2.18
CA THR A 159 10.76 8.37 1.74
C THR A 159 11.11 7.01 2.35
N MET A 160 10.81 6.82 3.64
CA MET A 160 10.97 5.51 4.31
C MET A 160 10.13 4.41 3.65
N TYR A 161 8.95 4.78 3.15
CA TYR A 161 8.10 3.86 2.43
C TYR A 161 8.64 3.47 1.07
N LEU A 162 9.20 4.41 0.32
CA LEU A 162 9.84 4.11 -0.96
C LEU A 162 10.96 3.08 -0.78
N GLU A 163 11.84 3.27 0.21
CA GLU A 163 12.90 2.31 0.55
C GLU A 163 12.34 0.92 0.87
N ASN A 164 11.33 0.83 1.75
CA ASN A 164 10.71 -0.44 2.13
C ASN A 164 9.94 -1.10 0.96
N ASN A 165 9.38 -0.31 0.06
CA ASN A 165 8.68 -0.80 -1.12
C ASN A 165 9.64 -1.35 -2.19
N GLU A 166 10.79 -0.72 -2.38
CA GLU A 166 11.85 -1.27 -3.24
C GLU A 166 12.38 -2.60 -2.70
N LEU A 167 12.63 -2.68 -1.38
CA LEU A 167 13.00 -3.95 -0.75
C LEU A 167 11.92 -5.02 -0.98
N LYS A 168 10.65 -4.67 -0.81
CA LYS A 168 9.53 -5.60 -1.09
C LYS A 168 9.54 -6.07 -2.55
N LYS A 169 9.76 -5.18 -3.52
CA LYS A 169 9.82 -5.56 -4.94
C LYS A 169 10.95 -6.53 -5.23
N GLN A 170 12.13 -6.30 -4.66
CA GLN A 170 13.30 -7.18 -4.78
C GLN A 170 12.99 -8.57 -4.21
N GLU A 171 12.44 -8.63 -2.99
CA GLU A 171 12.10 -9.89 -2.32
C GLU A 171 10.98 -10.66 -3.05
N MET A 172 10.08 -9.95 -3.72
CA MET A 172 8.94 -10.54 -4.46
C MET A 172 9.24 -10.83 -5.93
N GLN A 173 10.46 -10.54 -6.41
CA GLN A 173 10.86 -10.74 -7.82
C GLN A 173 9.83 -10.14 -8.80
N LEU A 174 9.37 -8.92 -8.48
CA LEU A 174 8.34 -8.21 -9.26
C LEU A 174 8.94 -7.63 -10.54
N GLU A 175 9.17 -8.50 -11.52
CA GLU A 175 9.37 -8.06 -12.90
C GLU A 175 8.02 -7.65 -13.50
N VAL A 176 7.72 -6.35 -13.45
CA VAL A 176 6.63 -5.78 -14.22
C VAL A 176 7.17 -5.55 -15.62
N THR A 177 6.58 -6.20 -16.63
CA THR A 177 7.03 -6.08 -18.01
C THR A 177 7.02 -4.61 -18.45
N PRO A 178 8.18 -3.96 -18.68
CA PRO A 178 8.20 -2.58 -19.13
C PRO A 178 7.74 -2.54 -20.58
N GLY A 179 6.56 -1.96 -20.82
CA GLY A 179 6.06 -1.75 -22.17
C GLY A 179 6.87 -0.66 -22.89
N SER A 180 7.21 -0.90 -24.17
CA SER A 180 7.78 0.13 -25.03
C SER A 180 6.80 1.32 -25.16
N SER A 181 7.35 2.53 -25.28
CA SER A 181 6.61 3.80 -25.23
C SER A 181 5.85 4.14 -26.51
N ASP A 182 5.90 3.30 -27.54
CA ASP A 182 5.36 3.66 -28.84
C ASP A 182 3.83 3.48 -28.91
N GLN A 183 3.16 4.58 -29.24
CA GLN A 183 1.72 4.69 -29.55
C GLN A 183 0.76 4.13 -28.49
N LEU A 184 0.98 4.46 -27.21
CA LEU A 184 0.02 4.16 -26.16
C LEU A 184 -1.25 5.02 -26.30
N LYS A 185 -2.42 4.37 -26.30
CA LYS A 185 -3.73 5.02 -26.23
C LYS A 185 -4.26 4.97 -24.81
N PHE A 186 -4.39 6.13 -24.19
CA PHE A 186 -4.99 6.26 -22.87
C PHE A 186 -6.51 6.20 -22.95
N LYS A 187 -7.13 5.43 -22.05
CA LYS A 187 -8.58 5.32 -21.88
C LYS A 187 -8.93 5.69 -20.44
N TRP A 188 -9.76 6.72 -20.32
CA TRP A 188 -10.20 7.23 -19.04
C TRP A 188 -11.20 6.28 -18.39
N ARG A 189 -10.93 5.91 -17.12
CA ARG A 189 -11.81 5.06 -16.31
C ARG A 189 -11.53 5.36 -14.83
N PRO A 190 -12.01 6.49 -14.30
CA PRO A 190 -11.77 6.86 -12.91
C PRO A 190 -12.47 5.85 -11.98
N LEU A 191 -11.99 5.74 -10.74
CA LEU A 191 -12.63 4.91 -9.71
C LEU A 191 -12.71 3.42 -10.09
N TRP A 192 -11.92 2.96 -11.06
CA TRP A 192 -11.94 1.58 -11.56
C TRP A 192 -11.69 0.54 -10.47
N PHE A 193 -10.93 0.90 -9.44
CA PHE A 193 -10.57 0.02 -8.34
C PHE A 193 -11.70 -0.17 -7.31
N TYR A 194 -12.77 0.63 -7.36
CA TYR A 194 -13.95 0.43 -6.52
C TYR A 194 -14.88 -0.68 -7.04
N ASP A 195 -14.78 -1.02 -8.32
CA ASP A 195 -15.54 -2.10 -8.97
C ASP A 195 -14.61 -3.01 -9.81
N PRO A 196 -13.86 -3.91 -9.15
CA PRO A 196 -12.85 -4.76 -9.77
C PRO A 196 -13.39 -5.58 -10.92
N LEU A 197 -14.53 -6.26 -10.69
CA LEU A 197 -15.09 -7.24 -11.61
C LEU A 197 -15.61 -6.57 -12.88
N ARG A 198 -16.21 -5.38 -12.73
CA ARG A 198 -16.59 -4.59 -13.90
C ARG A 198 -15.37 -4.12 -14.68
N THR A 199 -14.28 -3.83 -13.97
CA THR A 199 -13.01 -3.47 -14.60
C THR A 199 -12.36 -4.65 -15.30
N GLU A 200 -12.41 -5.87 -14.73
CA GLU A 200 -12.00 -7.10 -15.41
C GLU A 200 -12.73 -7.26 -16.74
N HIS A 201 -14.07 -7.28 -16.72
CA HIS A 201 -14.87 -7.42 -17.96
C HIS A 201 -14.58 -6.34 -19.00
N TRP A 202 -14.44 -5.10 -18.56
CA TRP A 202 -14.09 -4.03 -19.49
C TRP A 202 -12.69 -4.18 -20.08
N LEU A 203 -11.70 -4.66 -19.32
CA LEU A 203 -10.37 -4.96 -19.86
C LEU A 203 -10.42 -6.10 -20.88
N GLU A 204 -11.31 -7.08 -20.68
CA GLU A 204 -11.56 -8.17 -21.63
C GLU A 204 -12.19 -7.65 -22.93
N GLU A 205 -13.21 -6.78 -22.84
CA GLU A 205 -13.82 -6.10 -24.00
C GLU A 205 -12.78 -5.27 -24.77
N MET A 206 -11.87 -4.61 -24.05
CA MET A 206 -10.76 -3.86 -24.66
C MET A 206 -9.80 -4.81 -25.41
N ALA A 207 -9.47 -5.98 -24.86
CA ALA A 207 -8.63 -6.96 -25.53
C ALA A 207 -9.28 -7.53 -26.81
N GLN A 208 -10.59 -7.78 -26.78
CA GLN A 208 -11.36 -8.17 -27.97
C GLN A 208 -11.37 -7.11 -29.07
N GLN A 209 -11.28 -5.83 -28.70
CA GLN A 209 -11.12 -4.72 -29.66
C GLN A 209 -9.68 -4.54 -30.15
N GLY A 210 -8.76 -5.43 -29.76
CA GLY A 210 -7.34 -5.38 -30.11
C GLY A 210 -6.52 -4.43 -29.25
N PHE A 211 -6.95 -4.11 -28.03
CA PHE A 211 -6.17 -3.29 -27.10
C PHE A 211 -5.49 -4.15 -26.03
N SER A 212 -4.16 -4.24 -26.09
CA SER A 212 -3.36 -4.91 -25.05
C SER A 212 -3.01 -3.94 -23.93
N LEU A 213 -3.31 -4.31 -22.68
CA LEU A 213 -2.99 -3.51 -21.52
C LEU A 213 -1.48 -3.38 -21.32
N ARG A 214 -0.96 -2.15 -21.24
CA ARG A 214 0.47 -1.87 -21.01
C ARG A 214 0.75 -1.17 -19.70
N ARG A 215 -0.07 -0.18 -19.34
CA ARG A 215 0.13 0.58 -18.11
C ARG A 215 -1.20 0.91 -17.45
N VAL A 216 -1.22 0.82 -16.13
CA VAL A 216 -2.37 1.14 -15.30
C VAL A 216 -2.06 2.42 -14.54
N HIS A 217 -2.99 3.37 -14.59
CA HIS A 217 -2.94 4.65 -13.90
C HIS A 217 -4.09 4.73 -12.88
N SER A 218 -4.02 5.68 -11.96
CA SER A 218 -5.09 5.92 -10.98
C SER A 218 -6.43 6.29 -11.65
N LEU A 219 -6.39 7.02 -12.77
CA LEU A 219 -7.58 7.51 -13.49
C LEU A 219 -7.95 6.71 -14.73
N GLY A 220 -7.19 5.67 -15.09
CA GLY A 220 -7.43 4.93 -16.32
C GLY A 220 -6.29 4.03 -16.73
N PHE A 221 -6.28 3.67 -18.01
CA PHE A 221 -5.45 2.59 -18.54
C PHE A 221 -4.84 3.02 -19.87
N SER A 222 -3.57 2.69 -20.07
CA SER A 222 -2.86 2.89 -21.33
C SER A 222 -2.70 1.56 -22.04
N PHE A 223 -3.15 1.53 -23.30
CA PHE A 223 -3.18 0.35 -24.14
C PHE A 223 -2.29 0.53 -25.35
N GLN A 224 -1.74 -0.59 -25.84
CA GLN A 224 -1.18 -0.67 -27.18
C GLN A 224 -2.23 -1.27 -28.11
N LYS A 225 -2.45 -0.65 -29.28
CA LYS A 225 -3.33 -1.21 -30.29
C LYS A 225 -2.58 -2.31 -31.05
N GLY A 226 -3.16 -3.50 -31.11
CA GLY A 226 -2.69 -4.68 -31.82
C GLY A 226 -3.85 -5.44 -32.44
N THR A 227 -3.69 -6.74 -32.61
CA THR A 227 -4.76 -7.63 -33.09
C THR A 227 -5.73 -7.97 -31.96
N PRO A 228 -7.03 -8.15 -32.25
CA PRO A 228 -7.98 -8.77 -31.32
C PRO A 228 -7.45 -10.09 -30.74
N HIS A 229 -7.62 -10.30 -29.44
CA HIS A 229 -7.25 -11.54 -28.76
C HIS A 229 -8.13 -11.79 -27.55
N HIS A 230 -8.31 -13.06 -27.20
CA HIS A 230 -9.00 -13.49 -26.00
C HIS A 230 -8.02 -13.50 -24.83
N ARG A 231 -8.32 -12.66 -23.83
CA ARG A 231 -7.49 -12.51 -22.65
C ARG A 231 -8.35 -12.30 -21.42
N ALA A 232 -8.17 -13.14 -20.41
CA ALA A 232 -8.82 -13.00 -19.14
C ALA A 232 -8.02 -12.01 -18.27
N TYR A 233 -8.72 -11.20 -17.48
CA TYR A 233 -8.09 -10.31 -16.52
C TYR A 233 -8.55 -10.63 -15.10
N ILE A 234 -7.65 -10.50 -14.14
CA ILE A 234 -7.97 -10.59 -12.71
C ILE A 234 -7.47 -9.33 -12.02
N CYS A 235 -8.40 -8.62 -11.40
CA CYS A 235 -8.15 -7.48 -10.53
C CYS A 235 -8.27 -7.95 -9.08
N ASP A 236 -7.14 -8.32 -8.46
CA ASP A 236 -7.15 -8.80 -7.08
C ASP A 236 -6.74 -7.71 -6.08
N PHE A 237 -7.36 -7.76 -4.89
CA PHE A 237 -7.20 -6.79 -3.81
C PHE A 237 -6.79 -7.51 -2.53
N ASN A 238 -5.51 -7.44 -2.23
CA ASN A 238 -4.94 -8.15 -1.10
C ASN A 238 -4.37 -7.20 -0.06
N PHE A 239 -4.96 -7.20 1.14
CA PHE A 239 -4.41 -6.52 2.30
C PHE A 239 -3.02 -7.05 2.68
N ARG A 240 -2.84 -8.37 2.55
CA ARG A 240 -1.58 -9.06 2.83
C ARG A 240 -1.22 -9.94 1.65
N VAL A 241 -0.10 -9.64 1.00
CA VAL A 241 0.47 -10.46 -0.06
C VAL A 241 1.72 -11.13 0.47
N ARG A 242 1.72 -12.46 0.41
CA ARG A 242 2.91 -13.28 0.72
C ARG A 242 3.84 -13.28 -0.48
N THR A 243 5.12 -13.48 -0.26
CA THR A 243 6.11 -13.55 -1.36
C THR A 243 5.73 -14.64 -2.38
N SER A 244 5.19 -15.77 -1.91
CA SER A 244 4.73 -16.87 -2.76
C SER A 244 3.48 -16.57 -3.61
N TYR A 245 2.76 -15.47 -3.38
CA TYR A 245 1.55 -15.16 -4.15
C TYR A 245 1.87 -14.92 -5.62
N TYR A 246 2.93 -14.16 -5.90
CA TYR A 246 3.28 -13.81 -7.28
C TYR A 246 3.87 -14.99 -8.03
N SER A 247 4.66 -15.84 -7.37
CA SER A 247 5.23 -17.04 -8.00
C SER A 247 4.11 -17.98 -8.46
N VAL A 248 3.12 -18.24 -7.61
CA VAL A 248 1.99 -19.12 -7.96
C VAL A 248 1.27 -18.65 -9.23
N PHE A 249 0.98 -17.35 -9.36
CA PHE A 249 0.33 -16.82 -10.57
C PHE A 249 1.22 -16.97 -11.82
N LYS A 250 2.52 -16.68 -11.69
CA LYS A 250 3.48 -16.85 -12.80
C LYS A 250 3.61 -18.33 -13.21
N ASP A 251 3.64 -19.24 -12.24
CA ASP A 251 3.72 -20.70 -12.46
C ASP A 251 2.50 -21.22 -13.23
N PHE A 252 1.33 -20.61 -13.01
CA PHE A 252 0.12 -20.90 -13.78
C PHE A 252 0.06 -20.22 -15.15
N GLY A 253 1.04 -19.38 -15.52
CA GLY A 253 1.09 -18.67 -16.80
C GLY A 253 0.44 -17.28 -16.79
N TRP A 254 0.09 -16.72 -15.63
CA TRP A 254 -0.44 -15.36 -15.56
C TRP A 254 0.66 -14.31 -15.69
N THR A 255 0.39 -13.27 -16.47
CA THR A 255 1.27 -12.11 -16.64
C THR A 255 0.83 -10.95 -15.75
N LEU A 256 1.76 -10.41 -14.96
CA LEU A 256 1.51 -9.26 -14.08
C LEU A 256 1.62 -7.94 -14.86
N HIS A 257 0.52 -7.17 -14.93
CA HIS A 257 0.49 -5.86 -15.58
C HIS A 257 0.60 -4.68 -14.61
N HIS A 258 0.13 -4.86 -13.38
CA HIS A 258 0.14 -3.79 -12.38
C HIS A 258 0.22 -4.35 -10.98
N THR A 259 0.95 -3.65 -10.13
CA THR A 259 0.93 -3.82 -8.68
C THR A 259 0.95 -2.42 -8.07
N SER A 260 0.00 -2.12 -7.19
CA SER A 260 -0.09 -0.80 -6.59
C SER A 260 1.12 -0.55 -5.71
N SER A 261 1.77 0.60 -5.90
CA SER A 261 2.90 1.03 -5.09
C SER A 261 2.51 1.92 -3.92
N LEU A 262 1.24 2.19 -3.61
CA LEU A 262 0.85 3.20 -2.59
C LEU A 262 -0.48 2.94 -1.86
N SER A 263 -1.08 1.76 -2.02
CA SER A 263 -2.40 1.47 -1.46
C SER A 263 -2.31 0.49 -0.29
N PHE A 264 -3.09 0.74 0.77
CA PHE A 264 -3.36 -0.20 1.88
C PHE A 264 -3.79 -1.59 1.38
N LEU A 265 -4.29 -1.63 0.15
CA LEU A 265 -4.56 -2.83 -0.61
C LEU A 265 -3.53 -2.95 -1.71
N ASN A 266 -2.84 -4.08 -1.74
CA ASN A 266 -2.06 -4.43 -2.91
C ASN A 266 -3.05 -4.77 -4.03
N THR A 267 -3.26 -3.80 -4.93
CA THR A 267 -4.07 -3.98 -6.13
C THR A 267 -3.17 -4.57 -7.21
N THR A 268 -3.46 -5.80 -7.61
CA THR A 268 -2.74 -6.47 -8.68
C THR A 268 -3.65 -6.71 -9.87
N ILE A 269 -3.15 -6.43 -11.07
CA ILE A 269 -3.85 -6.78 -12.31
C ILE A 269 -3.01 -7.83 -13.03
N TRP A 270 -3.61 -9.00 -13.17
CA TRP A 270 -3.06 -10.13 -13.90
C TRP A 270 -3.83 -10.33 -15.20
N SER A 271 -3.17 -10.90 -16.21
CA SER A 271 -3.84 -11.38 -17.40
C SER A 271 -3.31 -12.72 -17.88
N MET A 272 -4.15 -13.44 -18.63
CA MET A 272 -3.82 -14.71 -19.26
C MET A 272 -4.55 -14.80 -20.59
N GLU A 273 -3.82 -15.15 -21.65
CA GLU A 273 -4.41 -15.41 -22.96
C GLU A 273 -5.00 -16.82 -23.00
N TYR A 274 -6.06 -17.00 -23.78
CA TYR A 274 -6.70 -18.30 -24.02
C TYR A 274 -7.21 -18.35 -25.47
N ALA A 275 -7.32 -19.55 -26.02
CA ALA A 275 -7.79 -19.73 -27.40
C ALA A 275 -9.33 -19.69 -27.48
N GLU A 276 -9.84 -19.46 -28.70
CA GLU A 276 -11.28 -19.54 -28.96
C GLU A 276 -11.75 -21.00 -28.78
N GLY A 277 -12.75 -21.21 -27.91
CA GLY A 277 -13.23 -22.54 -27.54
C GLY A 277 -12.58 -23.15 -26.29
N GLU A 278 -11.52 -22.55 -25.75
CA GLU A 278 -10.98 -22.92 -24.43
C GLU A 278 -11.84 -22.35 -23.31
N GLU A 279 -11.90 -23.05 -22.17
CA GLU A 279 -12.55 -22.54 -20.98
C GLU A 279 -11.78 -21.32 -20.46
N LYS A 280 -12.51 -20.23 -20.21
CA LYS A 280 -11.92 -18.98 -19.71
C LYS A 280 -11.15 -19.25 -18.40
N PRO A 281 -9.86 -18.89 -18.31
CA PRO A 281 -9.10 -19.10 -17.10
C PRO A 281 -9.63 -18.22 -15.98
N THR A 282 -9.86 -18.82 -14.80
CA THR A 282 -10.35 -18.11 -13.61
C THR A 282 -9.42 -18.32 -12.41
N ALA A 283 -9.18 -17.26 -11.63
CA ALA A 283 -8.54 -17.43 -10.33
C ALA A 283 -9.52 -18.04 -9.33
N GLY A 284 -9.37 -19.33 -9.09
CA GLY A 284 -10.18 -20.13 -8.18
C GLY A 284 -11.45 -20.62 -8.85
N TYR A 285 -11.40 -21.84 -9.40
CA TYR A 285 -12.55 -22.56 -9.95
C TYR A 285 -13.65 -22.77 -8.89
N GLU A 286 -13.27 -22.86 -7.62
CA GLU A 286 -14.20 -23.10 -6.52
C GLU A 286 -15.03 -21.86 -6.15
N LYS A 287 -16.36 -22.01 -6.13
CA LYS A 287 -17.36 -20.99 -5.74
C LYS A 287 -17.03 -20.33 -4.39
N SER A 288 -16.55 -21.10 -3.43
CA SER A 288 -16.19 -20.63 -2.09
C SER A 288 -15.05 -19.60 -2.12
N ASN A 289 -14.04 -19.80 -2.98
CA ASN A 289 -12.90 -18.91 -3.14
C ASN A 289 -13.29 -17.61 -3.87
N ARG A 290 -14.18 -17.70 -4.87
CA ARG A 290 -14.75 -16.54 -5.56
C ARG A 290 -15.55 -15.64 -4.62
N LEU A 291 -16.37 -16.22 -3.74
CA LEU A 291 -17.12 -15.47 -2.73
C LEU A 291 -16.21 -14.81 -1.69
N LYS A 292 -15.19 -15.53 -1.20
CA LYS A 292 -14.20 -14.96 -0.28
C LYS A 292 -13.49 -13.75 -0.88
N ARG A 293 -13.08 -13.83 -2.16
CA ARG A 293 -12.47 -12.71 -2.89
C ARG A 293 -13.44 -11.53 -3.00
N LEU A 294 -14.67 -11.78 -3.44
CA LEU A 294 -15.71 -10.76 -3.56
C LEU A 294 -15.94 -10.03 -2.22
N ASN A 295 -16.22 -10.78 -1.15
CA ASN A 295 -16.54 -10.21 0.16
C ASN A 295 -15.40 -9.35 0.68
N LYS A 296 -14.16 -9.84 0.56
CA LYS A 296 -12.96 -9.12 1.01
C LYS A 296 -12.79 -7.79 0.28
N THR A 297 -12.90 -7.80 -1.05
CA THR A 297 -12.68 -6.60 -1.86
C THR A 297 -13.76 -5.55 -1.64
N TYR A 298 -15.04 -5.96 -1.66
CA TYR A 298 -16.15 -5.02 -1.49
C TYR A 298 -16.29 -4.53 -0.05
N ALA A 299 -16.04 -5.35 0.97
CA ALA A 299 -16.08 -4.90 2.37
C ALA A 299 -15.09 -3.75 2.62
N MET A 300 -13.89 -3.82 2.03
CA MET A 300 -12.89 -2.77 2.19
C MET A 300 -13.25 -1.49 1.43
N ASN A 301 -13.66 -1.61 0.17
CA ASN A 301 -14.11 -0.46 -0.62
C ASN A 301 -15.32 0.23 0.04
N PHE A 302 -16.21 -0.54 0.66
CA PHE A 302 -17.34 -0.04 1.42
C PHE A 302 -16.90 0.69 2.70
N MET A 303 -15.95 0.14 3.46
CA MET A 303 -15.38 0.78 4.65
C MET A 303 -14.79 2.15 4.32
N TRP A 304 -13.95 2.25 3.28
CA TRP A 304 -13.37 3.52 2.85
C TRP A 304 -14.42 4.49 2.32
N GLY A 305 -15.36 4.00 1.50
CA GLY A 305 -16.46 4.82 0.99
C GLY A 305 -17.31 5.43 2.10
N ILE A 306 -17.64 4.64 3.15
CA ILE A 306 -18.35 5.14 4.33
C ILE A 306 -17.49 6.15 5.09
N TYR A 307 -16.22 5.84 5.36
CA TYR A 307 -15.32 6.75 6.07
C TYR A 307 -15.24 8.12 5.38
N PHE A 308 -15.00 8.14 4.07
CA PHE A 308 -14.96 9.39 3.31
C PHE A 308 -16.33 10.09 3.27
N SER A 309 -17.43 9.35 3.18
CA SER A 309 -18.78 9.93 3.21
C SER A 309 -19.05 10.63 4.54
N VAL A 310 -18.79 9.96 5.67
CA VAL A 310 -18.97 10.52 7.02
C VAL A 310 -18.07 11.73 7.24
N MET A 311 -16.80 11.63 6.83
CA MET A 311 -15.85 12.74 6.94
C MET A 311 -16.30 13.95 6.11
N MET A 312 -16.78 13.75 4.88
CA MET A 312 -17.26 14.84 4.02
C MET A 312 -18.54 15.48 4.57
N VAL A 313 -19.48 14.68 5.09
CA VAL A 313 -20.68 15.19 5.77
C VAL A 313 -20.30 16.02 7.00
N TYR A 314 -19.34 15.57 7.81
CA TYR A 314 -18.86 16.31 8.97
C TYR A 314 -18.21 17.64 8.56
N LEU A 315 -17.30 17.63 7.58
CA LEU A 315 -16.66 18.84 7.07
C LEU A 315 -17.67 19.84 6.47
N PHE A 316 -18.66 19.32 5.74
CA PHE A 316 -19.76 20.11 5.21
C PHE A 316 -20.60 20.72 6.34
N GLN A 317 -21.01 19.94 7.34
CA GLN A 317 -21.79 20.42 8.49
C GLN A 317 -21.03 21.52 9.26
N MET A 318 -19.75 21.32 9.54
CA MET A 318 -18.92 22.32 10.21
C MET A 318 -18.87 23.64 9.42
N ASN A 319 -18.57 23.56 8.12
CA ASN A 319 -18.52 24.74 7.25
C ASN A 319 -19.89 25.43 7.16
N PHE A 320 -20.96 24.64 7.06
CA PHE A 320 -22.32 25.16 6.97
C PHE A 320 -22.77 25.85 8.27
N SER A 321 -22.46 25.27 9.44
CA SER A 321 -22.83 25.86 10.74
C SER A 321 -22.16 27.19 11.03
N GLN A 322 -20.99 27.44 10.45
CA GLN A 322 -20.25 28.70 10.60
C GLN A 322 -20.65 29.76 9.57
N MET A 323 -21.53 29.42 8.61
CA MET A 323 -21.96 30.33 7.55
C MET A 323 -22.70 31.59 8.07
N PRO A 324 -23.58 31.54 9.10
CA PRO A 324 -24.26 32.73 9.60
C PRO A 324 -23.34 33.80 10.20
N GLU A 325 -22.19 33.40 10.73
CA GLU A 325 -21.17 34.29 11.30
C GLU A 325 -20.21 34.85 10.23
N ARG A 326 -20.19 34.23 9.05
CA ARG A 326 -19.34 34.62 7.93
C ARG A 326 -20.05 35.71 7.13
N ASN A 327 -19.35 36.80 6.82
CA ASN A 327 -19.88 37.91 6.02
C ASN A 327 -20.66 37.38 4.80
N GLN A 328 -21.96 37.66 4.72
CA GLN A 328 -22.92 37.14 3.72
C GLN A 328 -22.57 37.49 2.25
N GLY A 329 -21.43 38.15 2.00
CA GLY A 329 -20.95 38.54 0.68
C GLY A 329 -19.59 37.95 0.28
N ASP A 330 -18.98 37.02 1.03
CA ASP A 330 -17.71 36.39 0.62
C ASP A 330 -17.95 35.27 -0.42
N PRO A 331 -17.64 35.47 -1.71
CA PRO A 331 -17.88 34.49 -2.77
C PRO A 331 -17.04 33.21 -2.59
N ILE A 332 -15.90 33.29 -1.90
CA ILE A 332 -15.01 32.14 -1.68
C ILE A 332 -15.71 31.12 -0.78
N SER A 333 -16.41 31.60 0.26
CA SER A 333 -17.16 30.74 1.18
C SER A 333 -18.25 29.92 0.46
N GLY A 334 -19.00 30.54 -0.45
CA GLY A 334 -20.04 29.87 -1.23
C GLY A 334 -19.48 28.80 -2.17
N VAL A 335 -18.36 29.08 -2.85
CA VAL A 335 -17.68 28.12 -3.73
C VAL A 335 -17.19 26.90 -2.93
N LEU A 336 -16.59 27.11 -1.75
CA LEU A 336 -16.12 26.03 -0.89
C LEU A 336 -17.28 25.13 -0.41
N VAL A 337 -18.40 25.71 0.02
CA VAL A 337 -19.59 24.96 0.42
C VAL A 337 -20.15 24.15 -0.76
N GLY A 338 -20.21 24.74 -1.95
CA GLY A 338 -20.63 24.05 -3.16
C GLY A 338 -19.73 22.85 -3.53
N LEU A 339 -18.41 23.02 -3.43
CA LEU A 339 -17.43 21.94 -3.65
C LEU A 339 -17.57 20.82 -2.61
N LEU A 340 -17.74 21.16 -1.33
CA LEU A 340 -17.95 20.17 -0.26
C LEU A 340 -19.25 19.38 -0.47
N LEU A 341 -20.32 20.05 -0.88
CA LEU A 341 -21.58 19.39 -1.22
C LEU A 341 -21.41 18.42 -2.39
N PHE A 342 -20.76 18.87 -3.48
CA PHE A 342 -20.48 18.03 -4.64
C PHE A 342 -19.66 16.79 -4.26
N MET A 343 -18.58 16.97 -3.48
CA MET A 343 -17.74 15.85 -3.02
C MET A 343 -18.52 14.89 -2.11
N THR A 344 -19.38 15.41 -1.24
CA THR A 344 -20.25 14.59 -0.37
C THR A 344 -21.18 13.70 -1.21
N LEU A 345 -21.86 14.28 -2.21
CA LEU A 345 -22.73 13.54 -3.12
C LEU A 345 -21.95 12.50 -3.94
N LEU A 346 -20.76 12.85 -4.43
CA LEU A 346 -19.90 11.93 -5.18
C LEU A 346 -19.57 10.66 -4.37
N TRP A 347 -19.22 10.82 -3.09
CA TRP A 347 -18.90 9.69 -2.21
C TRP A 347 -20.13 8.84 -1.87
N ILE A 348 -21.28 9.46 -1.60
CA ILE A 348 -22.54 8.75 -1.39
C ILE A 348 -22.91 7.90 -2.61
N VAL A 349 -22.85 8.48 -3.82
CA VAL A 349 -23.11 7.76 -5.07
C VAL A 349 -22.12 6.60 -5.26
N THR A 350 -20.86 6.80 -4.90
CA THR A 350 -19.82 5.76 -4.99
C THR A 350 -20.12 4.58 -4.04
N VAL A 351 -20.51 4.84 -2.79
CA VAL A 351 -20.92 3.80 -1.83
C VAL A 351 -22.12 3.01 -2.34
N ILE A 352 -23.14 3.68 -2.87
CA ILE A 352 -24.32 3.02 -3.44
C ILE A 352 -23.91 2.13 -4.62
N ARG A 353 -23.04 2.62 -5.52
CA ARG A 353 -22.53 1.82 -6.66
C ARG A 353 -21.76 0.58 -6.21
N ILE A 354 -20.93 0.69 -5.18
CA ILE A 354 -20.20 -0.44 -4.59
C ILE A 354 -21.19 -1.48 -4.06
N ALA A 355 -22.22 -1.06 -3.32
CA ALA A 355 -23.24 -1.95 -2.77
C ALA A 355 -24.04 -2.69 -3.86
N ILE A 356 -24.55 -1.97 -4.86
CA ILE A 356 -25.31 -2.56 -5.97
C ILE A 356 -24.45 -3.60 -6.71
N SER A 357 -23.19 -3.26 -6.97
CA SER A 357 -22.26 -4.14 -7.69
C SER A 357 -21.99 -5.41 -6.88
N TYR A 358 -21.73 -5.28 -5.57
CA TYR A 358 -21.57 -6.42 -4.67
C TYR A 358 -22.75 -7.39 -4.73
N PHE A 359 -23.99 -6.89 -4.58
CA PHE A 359 -25.18 -7.73 -4.60
C PHE A 359 -25.40 -8.40 -5.96
N ARG A 360 -25.14 -7.67 -7.06
CA ARG A 360 -25.22 -8.22 -8.42
C ARG A 360 -24.28 -9.40 -8.59
N TYR A 361 -22.99 -9.23 -8.28
CA TYR A 361 -22.00 -10.29 -8.45
C TYR A 361 -22.19 -11.45 -7.49
N ARG A 362 -22.60 -11.17 -6.25
CA ARG A 362 -22.96 -12.22 -5.30
C ARG A 362 -24.10 -13.10 -5.85
N LYS A 363 -25.11 -12.49 -6.46
CA LYS A 363 -26.20 -13.22 -7.13
C LYS A 363 -25.68 -14.07 -8.29
N THR A 364 -24.81 -13.54 -9.15
CA THR A 364 -24.21 -14.29 -10.26
C THR A 364 -23.38 -15.48 -9.79
N ILE A 365 -22.58 -15.33 -8.74
CA ILE A 365 -21.77 -16.43 -8.21
C ILE A 365 -22.66 -17.50 -7.55
N LEU A 366 -23.72 -17.09 -6.85
CA LEU A 366 -24.63 -18.02 -6.17
C LEU A 366 -25.60 -18.73 -7.13
N GLY A 367 -26.07 -18.04 -8.17
CA GLY A 367 -27.06 -18.52 -9.12
C GLY A 367 -26.50 -19.19 -10.39
N GLY A 368 -25.18 -19.35 -10.52
CA GLY A 368 -24.56 -20.08 -11.63
C GLY A 368 -24.72 -21.61 -11.61
N ASP A 369 -25.67 -22.12 -10.83
CA ASP A 369 -26.02 -23.56 -10.73
C ASP A 369 -27.42 -23.81 -11.33
N SER A 370 -27.73 -23.22 -12.49
CA SER A 370 -28.97 -23.50 -13.23
C SER A 370 -28.70 -23.83 -14.68
#